data_AF-A7SSA3-F1
#
_entry.id   AF-A7SSA3-F1
#
_cell.length_a   1.000
_cell.length_b   1.000
_cell.length_c   1.000
_cell.angle_alpha   90.00
_cell.angle_beta   90.00
_cell.angle_gamma   90.00
#
_symmetry.space_group_name_H-M   'P 1'
#
loop_
_entity.id
_entity.type
_entity.pdbx_description
1 polymer ?
#
loop_
_entity_poly.entity_id
_entity_poly.type
_entity_poly.pdbx_seq_one_letter_code
_entity_poly.pdbx_strand_id
1 'polypeptide(L)'
;NWTPNELNCGGFVYQWREAGGKCGVCGDPYGKTQRHTEGGEFAKGVITGRYKKGQEITVEVTVTANHLGWFEFRVGDIGTPPITEEKLSYVLTQKDGSKRWKLTNPKTGKYKITLQLPSDLTCKRCVLRWWWNTGNSWGCDDEGCGLGHGAQESFVNCADISIE
;
A
#
# COMPACT_ATOMS: atom_id res chain seq x y z
N ASN A 1 -16.13 7.51 1.99
CA ASN A 1 -15.95 6.46 0.96
C ASN A 1 -16.79 5.25 1.36
N TRP A 2 -17.73 4.81 0.52
CA TRP A 2 -18.62 3.67 0.81
C TRP A 2 -18.00 2.31 0.45
N THR A 3 -16.96 2.30 -0.39
CA THR A 3 -16.22 1.09 -0.81
C THR A 3 -14.71 1.25 -0.53
N PRO A 4 -14.30 1.46 0.73
CA PRO A 4 -12.89 1.67 1.07
C PRO A 4 -12.00 0.45 0.77
N ASN A 5 -12.60 -0.73 0.62
CA ASN A 5 -11.96 -1.98 0.26
C ASN A 5 -11.77 -2.18 -1.26
N GLU A 6 -12.14 -1.20 -2.10
CA GLU A 6 -12.07 -1.29 -3.57
C GLU A 6 -11.09 -0.28 -4.19
N LEU A 7 -10.07 0.14 -3.44
CA LEU A 7 -8.99 0.98 -3.97
C LEU A 7 -7.99 0.14 -4.77
N ASN A 8 -8.49 -0.40 -5.89
CA ASN A 8 -7.83 -1.40 -6.72
C ASN A 8 -7.21 -0.83 -8.01
N CYS A 9 -6.71 0.41 -7.96
CA CYS A 9 -6.09 1.09 -9.10
C CYS A 9 -7.02 1.28 -10.32
N GLY A 10 -8.33 1.22 -10.12
CA GLY A 10 -9.34 1.25 -11.19
C GLY A 10 -9.69 -0.13 -11.77
N GLY A 11 -9.22 -1.20 -11.13
CA GLY A 11 -9.42 -2.58 -11.54
C GLY A 11 -8.33 -3.10 -12.46
N PHE A 12 -8.18 -4.43 -12.47
CA PHE A 12 -7.14 -5.14 -13.21
C PHE A 12 -7.01 -4.70 -14.67
N VAL A 13 -8.14 -4.64 -15.39
CA VAL A 13 -8.15 -4.32 -16.83
C VAL A 13 -7.61 -2.92 -17.07
N TYR A 14 -8.11 -1.93 -16.34
CA TYR A 14 -7.65 -0.55 -16.47
C TYR A 14 -6.16 -0.43 -16.14
N GLN A 15 -5.75 -0.95 -14.97
CA GLN A 15 -4.36 -0.88 -14.51
C GLN A 15 -3.39 -1.42 -15.57
N TRP A 16 -3.64 -2.61 -16.10
CA TRP A 16 -2.68 -3.30 -16.97
C TRP A 16 -2.84 -3.01 -18.46
N ARG A 17 -4.05 -2.70 -18.94
CA ARG A 17 -4.31 -2.47 -20.37
C ARG A 17 -4.30 -1.00 -20.75
N GLU A 18 -4.72 -0.12 -19.86
CA GLU A 18 -4.83 1.32 -20.15
C GLU A 18 -3.74 2.14 -19.46
N ALA A 19 -3.42 1.82 -18.19
CA ALA A 19 -2.45 2.56 -17.39
C ALA A 19 -1.03 1.99 -17.42
N GLY A 20 -0.77 0.91 -18.18
CA GLY A 20 0.57 0.33 -18.32
C GLY A 20 1.15 -0.21 -17.00
N GLY A 21 0.31 -0.80 -16.16
CA GLY A 21 0.65 -1.33 -14.84
C GLY A 21 0.65 -0.28 -13.72
N LYS A 22 0.48 1.01 -14.05
CA LYS A 22 0.56 2.10 -13.08
C LYS A 22 -0.71 2.22 -12.24
N CYS A 23 -0.53 2.67 -11.00
CA CYS A 23 -1.57 2.97 -10.03
C CYS A 23 -1.42 4.40 -9.51
N GLY A 24 -2.50 5.01 -9.02
CA GLY A 24 -2.42 6.19 -8.18
C GLY A 24 -1.73 5.88 -6.85
N VAL A 25 -1.05 6.87 -6.27
CA VAL A 25 -0.20 6.69 -5.06
C VAL A 25 -0.96 6.06 -3.89
N CYS A 26 -2.26 6.37 -3.80
CA CYS A 26 -3.16 5.89 -2.75
C CYS A 26 -4.34 5.07 -3.30
N GLY A 27 -4.16 4.39 -4.44
CA GLY A 27 -5.08 3.36 -4.95
C GLY A 27 -6.17 3.83 -5.90
N ASP A 28 -6.25 5.12 -6.18
CA ASP A 28 -7.07 5.65 -7.28
C ASP A 28 -6.52 5.21 -8.65
N PRO A 29 -7.34 5.20 -9.72
CA PRO A 29 -6.86 4.89 -11.06
C PRO A 29 -5.82 5.90 -11.53
N TYR A 30 -4.69 5.42 -12.06
CA TYR A 30 -3.63 6.29 -12.58
C TYR A 30 -4.15 7.17 -13.71
N GLY A 31 -3.76 8.45 -13.74
CA GLY A 31 -4.19 9.40 -14.78
C GLY A 31 -5.66 9.85 -14.68
N LYS A 32 -6.38 9.46 -13.63
CA LYS A 32 -7.72 9.96 -13.29
C LYS A 32 -7.68 10.85 -12.05
N THR A 33 -8.83 11.39 -11.65
CA THR A 33 -8.97 12.17 -10.41
C THR A 33 -8.51 11.36 -9.21
N GLN A 34 -7.51 11.88 -8.49
CA GLN A 34 -6.97 11.25 -7.28
C GLN A 34 -7.76 11.74 -6.06
N ARG A 35 -8.73 10.95 -5.58
CA ARG A 35 -9.59 11.32 -4.45
C ARG A 35 -8.95 11.04 -3.10
N HIS A 36 -7.91 10.21 -3.05
CA HIS A 36 -7.24 9.74 -1.83
C HIS A 36 -5.83 10.33 -1.62
N THR A 37 -5.43 11.31 -2.43
CA THR A 37 -4.23 12.14 -2.21
C THR A 37 -4.64 13.59 -1.93
N GLU A 38 -3.71 14.43 -1.48
CA GLU A 38 -4.00 15.78 -0.99
C GLU A 38 -4.72 16.65 -2.03
N GLY A 39 -5.75 17.38 -1.57
CA GLY A 39 -6.69 18.08 -2.45
C GLY A 39 -7.86 17.20 -2.91
N GLY A 40 -7.75 15.88 -2.75
CA GLY A 40 -8.82 14.92 -2.97
C GLY A 40 -9.88 14.90 -1.87
N GLU A 41 -11.03 14.34 -2.20
CA GLU A 41 -12.21 14.28 -1.33
C GLU A 41 -11.94 13.59 0.01
N PHE A 42 -11.11 12.55 0.04
CA PHE A 42 -10.90 11.70 1.22
C PHE A 42 -9.58 11.96 1.95
N ALA A 43 -8.63 12.68 1.34
CA ALA A 43 -7.37 13.05 1.99
C ALA A 43 -7.55 14.29 2.87
N LYS A 44 -8.01 14.08 4.11
CA LYS A 44 -8.28 15.17 5.07
C LYS A 44 -7.07 15.63 5.89
N GLY A 45 -5.92 14.96 5.78
CA GLY A 45 -4.72 15.31 6.54
C GLY A 45 -4.81 15.04 8.04
N VAL A 46 -5.71 14.14 8.45
CA VAL A 46 -5.93 13.80 9.86
C VAL A 46 -4.90 12.76 10.29
N ILE A 47 -4.04 13.11 11.25
CA ILE A 47 -3.06 12.19 11.82
C ILE A 47 -3.78 11.08 12.60
N THR A 48 -3.69 9.85 12.11
CA THR A 48 -4.37 8.67 12.67
C THR A 48 -3.44 7.80 13.53
N GLY A 49 -2.13 8.07 13.50
CA GLY A 49 -1.14 7.40 14.34
C GLY A 49 0.03 8.32 14.68
N ARG A 50 0.56 8.20 15.90
CA ARG A 50 1.73 8.94 16.37
C ARG A 50 2.76 7.95 16.90
N TYR A 51 3.97 8.01 16.36
CA TYR A 51 5.02 7.03 16.63
C TYR A 51 6.35 7.72 16.90
N LYS A 52 7.31 6.93 17.39
CA LYS A 52 8.71 7.35 17.52
C LYS A 52 9.52 6.84 16.33
N LYS A 53 10.54 7.58 15.92
CA LYS A 53 11.51 7.07 14.93
C LYS A 53 12.15 5.77 15.43
N GLY A 54 12.35 4.80 14.54
CA GLY A 54 12.86 3.48 14.91
C GLY A 54 11.89 2.64 15.75
N GLN A 55 10.63 3.05 15.94
CA GLN A 55 9.65 2.26 16.67
C GLN A 55 9.19 1.04 15.87
N GLU A 56 9.05 -0.10 16.55
CA GLU A 56 8.28 -1.23 16.08
C GLU A 56 6.78 -0.94 16.24
N ILE A 57 6.04 -1.01 15.13
CA ILE A 57 4.60 -0.75 15.09
C ILE A 57 3.84 -2.00 14.65
N THR A 58 2.58 -2.14 15.09
CA THR A 58 1.66 -3.14 14.55
C THR A 58 0.59 -2.44 13.72
N VAL A 59 0.51 -2.79 12.44
CA VAL A 59 -0.56 -2.37 11.53
C VAL A 59 -1.61 -3.47 11.44
N GLU A 60 -2.86 -3.10 11.18
CA GLU A 60 -3.96 -4.03 10.96
C GLU A 60 -4.51 -3.85 9.54
N VAL A 61 -4.50 -4.92 8.75
CA VAL A 61 -5.13 -4.97 7.42
C VAL A 61 -6.39 -5.83 7.52
N THR A 62 -7.53 -5.29 7.09
CA THR A 62 -8.78 -6.06 7.00
C THR A 62 -8.96 -6.55 5.56
N VAL A 63 -8.91 -7.87 5.38
CA VAL A 63 -9.14 -8.54 4.09
C VAL A 63 -10.58 -9.03 4.05
N THR A 64 -11.39 -8.49 3.15
CA THR A 64 -12.81 -8.85 2.98
C THR A 64 -13.03 -9.94 1.93
N ALA A 65 -12.20 -9.97 0.89
CA ALA A 65 -12.06 -11.04 -0.08
C ALA A 65 -10.57 -11.35 -0.22
N ASN A 66 -10.15 -12.61 -0.14
CA ASN A 66 -8.74 -12.97 -0.14
C ASN A 66 -8.29 -13.44 -1.53
N HIS A 67 -7.33 -12.72 -2.10
CA HIS A 67 -6.74 -12.98 -3.41
C HIS A 67 -5.26 -13.42 -3.34
N LEU A 68 -4.81 -13.92 -2.19
CA LEU A 68 -3.44 -14.36 -1.91
C LEU A 68 -2.40 -13.26 -2.19
N GLY A 69 -1.16 -13.62 -2.48
CA GLY A 69 -0.10 -12.68 -2.84
C GLY A 69 0.64 -12.12 -1.62
N TRP A 70 0.92 -10.82 -1.63
CA TRP A 70 1.74 -10.21 -0.58
C TRP A 70 1.42 -8.74 -0.34
N PHE A 71 1.70 -8.29 0.88
CA PHE A 71 1.64 -6.89 1.26
C PHE A 71 3.04 -6.29 1.34
N GLU A 72 3.20 -5.07 0.86
CA GLU A 72 4.37 -4.22 1.08
C GLU A 72 3.91 -2.91 1.73
N PHE A 73 4.72 -2.40 2.63
CA PHE A 73 4.44 -1.15 3.32
C PHE A 73 5.55 -0.16 3.06
N ARG A 74 5.19 1.07 2.72
CA ARG A 74 6.14 2.17 2.58
C ARG A 74 5.75 3.35 3.41
N VAL A 75 6.72 4.13 3.84
CA VAL A 75 6.48 5.40 4.53
C VAL A 75 7.34 6.50 3.92
N GLY A 76 6.84 7.72 3.97
CA GLY A 76 7.53 8.90 3.48
C GLY A 76 7.03 10.15 4.17
N ASP A 77 7.92 11.13 4.37
CA ASP A 77 7.49 12.48 4.72
C ASP A 77 6.78 13.11 3.52
N ILE A 78 5.60 13.68 3.76
CA ILE A 78 4.86 14.36 2.71
C ILE A 78 5.58 15.63 2.25
N GLY A 79 6.27 16.34 3.15
CA GLY A 79 6.86 17.65 2.91
C GLY A 79 5.82 18.62 2.32
N THR A 80 6.14 19.21 1.17
CA THR A 80 5.17 20.00 0.37
C THR A 80 4.20 19.05 -0.35
N PRO A 81 2.90 19.04 -0.02
CA PRO A 81 1.92 18.14 -0.65
C PRO A 81 1.83 18.31 -2.18
N PRO A 82 1.34 17.29 -2.92
CA PRO A 82 0.85 16.00 -2.42
C PRO A 82 1.97 14.98 -2.15
N ILE A 83 1.61 13.84 -1.55
CA ILE A 83 2.49 12.66 -1.51
C ILE A 83 2.73 12.13 -2.94
N THR A 84 3.94 11.63 -3.21
CA THR A 84 4.33 11.03 -4.50
C THR A 84 5.04 9.70 -4.28
N GLU A 85 5.19 8.90 -5.34
CA GLU A 85 5.92 7.63 -5.30
C GLU A 85 7.37 7.81 -4.82
N GLU A 86 8.03 8.88 -5.26
CA GLU A 86 9.42 9.18 -4.92
C GLU A 86 9.59 9.53 -3.44
N LYS A 87 8.55 10.11 -2.83
CA LYS A 87 8.55 10.47 -1.40
C LYS A 87 8.34 9.26 -0.50
N LEU A 88 7.70 8.19 -0.99
CA LEU A 88 7.56 6.91 -0.29
C LEU A 88 8.86 6.10 -0.37
N SER A 89 9.94 6.71 0.10
CA SER A 89 11.32 6.24 -0.06
C SER A 89 11.70 5.09 0.87
N TYR A 90 10.98 4.89 1.97
CA TYR A 90 11.28 3.84 2.95
C TYR A 90 10.35 2.64 2.76
N VAL A 91 10.92 1.49 2.40
CA VAL A 91 10.22 0.19 2.45
C VAL A 91 10.37 -0.39 3.85
N LEU A 92 9.25 -0.61 4.55
CA LEU A 92 9.25 -1.13 5.90
C LEU A 92 9.50 -2.65 5.92
N THR A 93 10.19 -3.11 6.94
CA THR A 93 10.55 -4.53 7.11
C THR A 93 9.85 -5.16 8.29
N GLN A 94 9.63 -6.46 8.22
CA GLN A 94 9.25 -7.31 9.34
C GLN A 94 10.47 -7.63 10.22
N LYS A 95 10.26 -8.30 11.36
CA LYS A 95 11.31 -8.72 12.30
C LYS A 95 12.40 -9.58 11.66
N ASP A 96 12.03 -10.40 10.69
CA ASP A 96 12.94 -11.28 9.95
C ASP A 96 13.67 -10.54 8.80
N GLY A 97 13.49 -9.22 8.68
CA GLY A 97 14.06 -8.38 7.64
C GLY A 97 13.31 -8.43 6.30
N SER A 98 12.24 -9.23 6.19
CA SER A 98 11.51 -9.35 4.94
C SER A 98 10.65 -8.10 4.66
N LYS A 99 10.69 -7.65 3.40
CA LYS A 99 9.96 -6.46 2.91
C LYS A 99 8.52 -6.75 2.48
N ARG A 100 8.21 -8.04 2.28
CA ARG A 100 6.90 -8.50 1.81
C ARG A 100 6.30 -9.47 2.82
N TRP A 101 5.13 -9.12 3.33
CA TRP A 101 4.34 -10.02 4.18
C TRP A 101 3.49 -10.91 3.28
N LYS A 102 3.71 -12.23 3.33
CA LYS A 102 3.06 -13.18 2.40
C LYS A 102 1.68 -13.59 2.92
N LEU A 103 0.65 -13.38 2.10
CA LEU A 103 -0.71 -13.87 2.35
C LEU A 103 -0.90 -15.21 1.62
N THR A 104 -0.45 -16.30 2.25
CA THR A 104 -0.52 -17.65 1.65
C THR A 104 -1.75 -18.45 2.05
N ASN A 105 -2.43 -18.05 3.13
CA ASN A 105 -3.69 -18.67 3.55
C ASN A 105 -4.87 -17.95 2.89
N PRO A 106 -5.94 -18.68 2.51
CA PRO A 106 -7.10 -18.09 1.82
C PRO A 106 -8.15 -17.49 2.78
N LYS A 107 -7.84 -17.28 4.06
CA LYS A 107 -8.83 -16.81 5.05
C LYS A 107 -9.12 -15.32 4.87
N THR A 108 -10.30 -14.87 5.27
CA THR A 108 -10.59 -13.43 5.39
C THR A 108 -10.45 -13.00 6.85
N GLY A 109 -10.44 -11.70 7.08
CA GLY A 109 -10.40 -11.13 8.43
C GLY A 109 -9.27 -10.13 8.64
N LYS A 110 -8.91 -9.94 9.91
CA LYS A 110 -7.93 -8.95 10.35
C LYS A 110 -6.55 -9.58 10.48
N TYR A 111 -5.59 -9.03 9.76
CA TYR A 111 -4.20 -9.43 9.78
C TYR A 111 -3.37 -8.36 10.49
N LYS A 112 -2.76 -8.74 11.61
CA LYS A 112 -1.85 -7.88 12.38
C LYS A 112 -0.43 -8.13 11.94
N ILE A 113 0.25 -7.07 11.50
CA ILE A 113 1.60 -7.15 10.92
C ILE A 113 2.50 -6.19 11.67
N THR A 114 3.62 -6.72 12.14
CA THR A 114 4.62 -5.93 12.84
C THR A 114 5.67 -5.42 11.87
N LEU A 115 5.90 -4.11 11.90
CA LEU A 115 6.78 -3.39 10.98
C LEU A 115 7.76 -2.50 11.76
N GLN A 116 8.97 -2.40 11.24
CA GLN A 116 10.02 -1.55 11.79
C GLN A 116 10.01 -0.18 11.08
N LEU A 117 9.73 0.90 11.81
CA LEU A 117 9.86 2.27 11.26
C LEU A 117 11.34 2.65 11.10
N PRO A 118 11.70 3.53 10.14
CA PRO A 118 13.07 4.00 9.95
C PRO A 118 13.56 4.77 11.18
N SER A 119 14.83 4.60 11.54
CA SER A 119 15.45 5.29 12.68
C SER A 119 15.89 6.72 12.37
N ASP A 120 15.94 7.06 11.08
CA ASP A 120 16.38 8.33 10.51
C ASP A 120 15.23 9.20 9.98
N LEU A 121 13.98 8.72 10.04
CA LEU A 121 12.81 9.45 9.59
C LEU A 121 12.07 10.12 10.76
N THR A 122 11.87 11.43 10.67
CA THR A 122 10.91 12.18 11.48
C THR A 122 10.04 13.04 10.58
N CYS A 123 8.77 13.23 10.95
CA CYS A 123 7.80 13.96 10.15
C CYS A 123 6.59 14.36 10.99
N LYS A 124 6.13 15.60 10.79
CA LYS A 124 4.85 16.05 11.36
C LYS A 124 3.66 15.37 10.69
N ARG A 125 3.83 15.02 9.41
CA ARG A 125 2.88 14.27 8.60
C ARG A 125 3.63 13.39 7.62
N CYS A 126 3.70 12.10 7.91
CA CYS A 126 4.09 11.07 6.97
C CYS A 126 2.87 10.41 6.36
N VAL A 127 3.05 9.82 5.19
CA VAL A 127 2.08 8.89 4.61
C VAL A 127 2.63 7.47 4.73
N LEU A 128 1.90 6.61 5.44
CA LEU A 128 2.09 5.16 5.43
C LEU A 128 1.22 4.56 4.32
N ARG A 129 1.86 3.97 3.32
CA ARG A 129 1.17 3.26 2.23
C ARG A 129 1.21 1.76 2.45
N TRP A 130 0.04 1.14 2.40
CA TRP A 130 -0.12 -0.30 2.19
C TRP A 130 -0.32 -0.57 0.70
N TRP A 131 0.44 -1.52 0.16
CA TRP A 131 0.27 -2.07 -1.17
C TRP A 131 0.04 -3.57 -1.08
N TRP A 132 -1.06 -4.05 -1.64
CA TRP A 132 -1.34 -5.46 -1.82
C TRP A 132 -1.25 -5.81 -3.30
N ASN A 133 -0.25 -6.60 -3.66
CA ASN A 133 -0.21 -7.28 -4.95
C ASN A 133 -0.83 -8.65 -4.77
N THR A 134 -1.97 -8.91 -5.41
CA THR A 134 -2.65 -10.20 -5.32
C THR A 134 -1.83 -11.30 -6.00
N GLY A 135 -2.29 -12.55 -5.89
CA GLY A 135 -1.55 -13.71 -6.41
C GLY A 135 -2.45 -14.82 -6.95
N ASN A 136 -3.69 -14.49 -7.29
CA ASN A 136 -4.69 -15.46 -7.75
C ASN A 136 -4.86 -15.50 -9.27
N SER A 137 -4.19 -14.63 -10.03
CA SER A 137 -4.21 -14.68 -11.49
C SER A 137 -3.07 -15.53 -12.02
N TRP A 138 -3.32 -16.31 -13.06
CA TRP A 138 -2.27 -17.02 -13.78
C TRP A 138 -1.61 -16.07 -14.79
N GLY A 139 -0.29 -16.04 -14.84
CA GLY A 139 0.45 -15.23 -15.79
C GLY A 139 1.87 -15.77 -15.98
N CYS A 140 2.69 -14.98 -16.68
CA CYS A 140 4.11 -15.24 -16.84
C CYS A 140 4.91 -13.95 -16.59
N ASP A 141 6.08 -14.10 -16.00
CA ASP A 141 7.11 -13.07 -15.83
C ASP A 141 8.51 -13.70 -15.98
N ASP A 142 9.55 -12.96 -15.62
CA ASP A 142 10.94 -13.41 -15.74
C ASP A 142 11.25 -14.63 -14.84
N GLU A 143 10.42 -14.93 -13.84
CA GLU A 143 10.59 -16.06 -12.92
C GLU A 143 9.84 -17.32 -13.39
N GLY A 144 8.98 -17.21 -14.41
CA GLY A 144 8.27 -18.33 -15.02
C GLY A 144 6.78 -18.05 -15.21
N CYS A 145 6.00 -19.12 -15.37
CA CYS A 145 4.56 -19.06 -15.57
C CYS A 145 3.81 -19.82 -14.49
N GLY A 146 2.75 -19.23 -13.94
CA GLY A 146 1.99 -19.82 -12.86
C GLY A 146 1.02 -18.84 -12.20
N LEU A 147 0.34 -19.33 -11.15
CA LEU A 147 -0.46 -18.45 -10.28
C LEU A 147 0.45 -17.45 -9.56
N GLY A 148 0.06 -16.18 -9.60
CA GLY A 148 0.80 -15.08 -8.99
C GLY A 148 1.92 -14.50 -9.84
N HIS A 149 2.20 -15.08 -11.01
CA HIS A 149 3.17 -14.54 -11.97
C HIS A 149 2.55 -13.46 -12.86
N GLY A 150 3.39 -12.56 -13.36
CA GLY A 150 2.99 -11.50 -14.28
C GLY A 150 2.03 -10.48 -13.66
N ALA A 151 1.11 -9.96 -14.47
CA ALA A 151 0.15 -8.96 -14.05
C ALA A 151 -0.83 -9.51 -12.99
N GLN A 152 -0.93 -8.82 -11.85
CA GLN A 152 -1.84 -9.13 -10.75
C GLN A 152 -2.67 -7.90 -10.38
N GLU A 153 -3.86 -8.09 -9.80
CA GLU A 153 -4.62 -6.96 -9.27
C GLU A 153 -3.86 -6.34 -8.09
N SER A 154 -3.93 -5.02 -7.96
CA SER A 154 -3.30 -4.29 -6.86
C SER A 154 -4.35 -3.57 -6.04
N PHE A 155 -4.22 -3.58 -4.71
CA PHE A 155 -4.99 -2.72 -3.81
C PHE A 155 -4.04 -1.83 -3.02
N VAL A 156 -4.36 -0.54 -2.91
CA VAL A 156 -3.45 0.43 -2.30
C VAL A 156 -4.23 1.37 -1.39
N ASN A 157 -3.76 1.57 -0.15
CA ASN A 157 -4.30 2.56 0.77
C ASN A 157 -3.19 3.39 1.39
N CYS A 158 -3.54 4.61 1.83
CA CYS A 158 -2.67 5.52 2.53
C CYS A 158 -3.27 5.91 3.89
N ALA A 159 -2.40 6.11 4.87
CA ALA A 159 -2.75 6.66 6.19
C ALA A 159 -1.78 7.77 6.57
N ASP A 160 -2.32 8.89 7.07
CA ASP A 160 -1.55 10.01 7.59
C ASP A 160 -1.10 9.72 9.04
N ILE A 161 0.20 9.71 9.30
CA ILE A 161 0.79 9.44 10.62
C ILE A 161 1.83 10.51 10.97
N SER A 162 2.27 10.58 12.23
CA SER A 162 3.42 11.39 12.64
C SER A 162 4.52 10.52 13.26
N ILE A 163 5.78 10.92 13.07
CA ILE A 163 6.96 10.21 13.60
C ILE A 163 7.89 11.24 14.25
N GLU A 164 8.18 11.06 15.54
CA GLU A 164 9.02 11.94 16.36
C GLU A 164 10.31 11.27 16.88
#